data_AF-A0A3C0FYW5-F1
#
_entry.id   AF-A0A3C0FYW5-F1
#
_cell.length_a   1.000
_cell.length_b   1.000
_cell.length_c   1.000
_cell.angle_alpha   90.00
_cell.angle_beta   90.00
_cell.angle_gamma   90.00
#
_symmetry.space_group_name_H-M   'P 1'
#
loop_
_entity.id
_entity.type
_entity.pdbx_description
1 polymer ?
#
loop_
_entity_poly.entity_id
_entity_poly.type
_entity_poly.pdbx_seq_one_letter_code
_entity_poly.pdbx_strand_id
1 'polypeptide(L)'
;VYIGGSVPGMDLELNDEPSTQYPDNQVKETASGHIIEYDDTNGRERVMIRHRTGPGVEMRADGTVILSSTNNTLRIVAADEKVIVEGDGEVVYNGNLKMRVA
;
A
#
# COMPACT_ATOMS: atom_id res chain seq x y z
N VAL A 1 -5.25 0.60 4.43
CA VAL A 1 -5.51 -0.19 3.18
C VAL A 1 -5.65 -1.69 3.52
N TYR A 2 -6.10 -2.58 2.63
CA TYR A 2 -6.06 -4.03 2.90
C TYR A 2 -4.60 -4.49 3.04
N ILE A 3 -4.20 -4.88 4.24
CA ILE A 3 -2.87 -5.43 4.52
C ILE A 3 -3.12 -6.88 4.96
N GLY A 4 -3.16 -7.78 3.98
CA GLY A 4 -3.42 -9.19 4.18
C GLY A 4 -2.82 -10.00 3.04
N GLY A 5 -1.86 -10.85 3.34
CA GLY A 5 -1.14 -11.67 2.38
C GLY A 5 -0.68 -12.94 3.05
N SER A 6 -1.12 -14.07 2.52
CA SER A 6 -1.10 -15.39 3.16
C SER A 6 0.27 -16.06 3.21
N VAL A 7 1.34 -15.33 3.49
CA VAL A 7 2.64 -15.92 3.80
C VAL A 7 2.78 -15.94 5.33
N PRO A 8 2.55 -17.09 5.98
CA PRO A 8 2.65 -17.17 7.43
C PRO A 8 4.05 -16.79 7.90
N GLY A 9 4.15 -15.82 8.82
CA GLY A 9 5.40 -15.41 9.42
C GLY A 9 6.24 -14.40 8.62
N MET A 10 5.73 -13.89 7.49
CA MET A 10 6.36 -12.76 6.81
C MET A 10 6.13 -11.49 7.62
N ASP A 11 7.23 -10.87 8.07
CA ASP A 11 7.21 -9.54 8.64
C ASP A 11 7.14 -8.52 7.49
N LEU A 12 6.17 -7.61 7.57
CA LEU A 12 6.04 -6.51 6.60
C LEU A 12 6.83 -5.27 7.02
N GLU A 13 7.54 -5.35 8.16
CA GLU A 13 8.36 -4.29 8.73
C GLU A 13 7.57 -2.98 8.94
N LEU A 14 6.26 -3.12 9.20
CA LEU A 14 5.38 -1.98 9.40
C LEU A 14 5.48 -1.51 10.85
N ASN A 15 5.83 -0.23 11.02
CA ASN A 15 5.84 0.41 12.32
C ASN A 15 4.41 0.64 12.85
N ASP A 16 4.27 0.57 14.17
CA ASP A 16 3.07 1.01 14.88
C ASP A 16 2.96 2.54 14.81
N GLU A 17 1.81 3.03 14.38
CA GLU A 17 1.52 4.47 14.32
C GLU A 17 0.66 4.90 15.52
N PRO A 18 0.87 6.11 16.09
CA PRO A 18 0.02 6.64 17.15
C PRO A 18 -1.44 6.78 16.68
N SER A 19 -2.37 7.07 17.57
CA SER A 19 -3.76 7.33 17.17
C SER A 19 -3.88 8.65 16.42
N THR A 20 -4.63 8.66 15.33
CA THR A 20 -5.03 9.88 14.63
C THR A 20 -5.69 10.90 15.57
N GLN A 21 -5.39 12.19 15.41
CA GLN A 21 -5.92 13.28 16.21
C GLN A 21 -6.76 14.26 15.37
N TYR A 22 -7.83 14.77 15.97
CA TYR A 22 -8.56 15.93 15.44
C TYR A 22 -7.86 17.21 15.93
N PRO A 23 -7.70 18.25 15.10
CA PRO A 23 -8.24 18.46 13.75
C PRO A 23 -7.32 18.01 12.61
N ASP A 24 -6.21 17.35 12.92
CA ASP A 24 -5.10 17.12 11.97
C ASP A 24 -5.43 16.07 10.90
N ASN A 25 -6.49 15.28 11.08
CA ASN A 25 -6.96 14.33 10.06
C ASN A 25 -8.12 14.86 9.22
N GLN A 26 -7.93 14.78 7.91
CA GLN A 26 -8.89 15.16 6.89
C GLN A 26 -9.29 13.94 6.06
N VAL A 27 -10.52 13.48 6.27
CA VAL A 27 -11.10 12.34 5.55
C VAL A 27 -12.19 12.82 4.60
N LYS A 28 -12.08 12.43 3.33
CA LYS A 28 -13.16 12.53 2.35
C LYS A 28 -13.69 11.14 2.04
N GLU A 29 -14.93 10.89 2.45
CA GLU A 29 -15.65 9.67 2.12
C GLU A 29 -16.76 9.96 1.09
N THR A 30 -16.83 9.13 0.05
CA THR A 30 -17.92 9.19 -0.94
C THR A 30 -19.11 8.35 -0.49
N ALA A 31 -20.31 8.61 -1.04
CA ALA A 31 -21.53 7.87 -0.67
C ALA A 31 -21.43 6.34 -0.85
N SER A 32 -20.54 5.87 -1.73
CA SER A 32 -20.30 4.44 -1.94
C SER A 32 -19.17 3.86 -1.08
N GLY A 33 -18.51 4.66 -0.25
CA GLY A 33 -17.49 4.22 0.71
C GLY A 33 -16.04 4.28 0.22
N HIS A 34 -15.76 4.99 -0.88
CA HIS A 34 -14.37 5.33 -1.24
C HIS A 34 -13.83 6.38 -0.28
N ILE A 35 -12.57 6.22 0.12
CA ILE A 35 -11.91 7.11 1.08
C ILE A 35 -10.65 7.71 0.46
N ILE A 36 -10.49 9.01 0.65
CA ILE A 36 -9.22 9.71 0.55
C ILE A 36 -8.96 10.33 1.93
N GLU A 37 -7.77 10.11 2.48
CA GLU A 37 -7.35 10.60 3.79
C GLU A 37 -6.01 11.33 3.66
N TYR A 38 -5.93 12.50 4.31
CA TYR A 38 -4.71 13.23 4.59
C TYR A 38 -4.65 13.45 6.10
N ASP A 39 -3.74 12.75 6.78
CA ASP A 39 -3.54 12.81 8.23
C ASP A 39 -2.24 13.57 8.51
N ASP A 40 -2.32 14.71 9.18
CA ASP A 40 -1.18 15.53 9.60
C ASP A 40 -0.86 15.33 11.10
N THR A 41 -1.43 14.29 11.74
CA THR A 41 -1.12 13.96 13.14
C THR A 41 0.37 13.67 13.29
N ASN A 42 1.04 14.35 14.22
CA ASN A 42 2.49 14.20 14.45
C ASN A 42 2.88 12.72 14.69
N GLY A 43 3.78 12.20 13.86
CA GLY A 43 4.24 10.82 13.91
C GLY A 43 3.31 9.81 13.22
N ARG A 44 2.26 10.30 12.55
CA ARG A 44 1.29 9.53 11.75
C ARG A 44 0.90 10.30 10.48
N GLU A 45 1.84 11.10 9.97
CA GLU A 45 1.66 11.78 8.69
C GLU A 45 1.36 10.74 7.61
N ARG A 46 0.15 10.76 7.05
CA ARG A 46 -0.32 9.69 6.16
C ARG A 46 -1.17 10.22 5.03
N VAL A 47 -0.94 9.67 3.84
CA VAL A 47 -1.85 9.83 2.69
C VAL A 47 -2.39 8.47 2.29
N MET A 48 -3.72 8.31 2.32
CA MET A 48 -4.38 7.07 1.92
C MET A 48 -5.44 7.34 0.85
N ILE A 49 -5.42 6.52 -0.20
CA ILE A 49 -6.50 6.43 -1.19
C ILE A 49 -6.98 4.99 -1.22
N ARG A 50 -8.25 4.76 -0.87
CA ARG A 50 -8.79 3.42 -0.67
C ARG A 50 -10.15 3.24 -1.34
N HIS A 51 -10.28 2.17 -2.11
CA HIS A 51 -11.57 1.72 -2.63
C HIS A 51 -12.39 1.07 -1.51
N ARG A 52 -13.72 1.16 -1.61
CA ARG A 52 -14.65 0.64 -0.58
C ARG A 52 -14.44 -0.84 -0.23
N THR A 53 -13.92 -1.63 -1.16
CA THR A 53 -13.68 -3.07 -1.01
C THR A 53 -12.32 -3.42 -0.41
N GLY A 54 -11.47 -2.43 -0.07
CA GLY A 54 -10.16 -2.65 0.55
C GLY A 54 -8.91 -2.23 -0.24
N PRO A 55 -8.81 -2.42 -1.57
CA PRO A 55 -7.57 -2.12 -2.29
C PRO A 55 -7.30 -0.61 -2.31
N GLY A 56 -6.03 -0.24 -2.44
CA GLY A 56 -5.63 1.16 -2.34
C GLY A 56 -4.12 1.36 -2.25
N VAL A 57 -3.78 2.62 -2.04
CA VAL A 57 -2.41 3.09 -1.82
C VAL A 57 -2.37 3.82 -0.48
N GLU A 58 -1.35 3.54 0.32
CA GLU A 58 -1.09 4.17 1.61
C GLU A 58 0.37 4.59 1.66
N MET A 59 0.63 5.84 2.02
CA MET A 59 1.96 6.41 2.23
C MET A 59 2.05 6.84 3.69
N ARG A 60 2.99 6.26 4.45
CA ARG A 60 3.13 6.43 5.90
C ARG A 60 4.19 7.45 6.28
N ALA A 61 4.23 7.80 7.57
CA ALA A 61 5.11 8.83 8.12
C ALA A 61 6.60 8.50 7.96
N ASP A 62 6.95 7.22 8.02
CA ASP A 62 8.31 6.71 7.83
C ASP A 62 8.74 6.60 6.35
N GLY A 63 7.85 6.97 5.43
CA GLY A 63 8.06 6.87 3.98
C GLY A 63 7.67 5.52 3.37
N THR A 64 7.19 4.56 4.16
CA THR A 64 6.69 3.27 3.65
C THR A 64 5.49 3.50 2.73
N VAL A 65 5.53 2.88 1.55
CA VAL A 65 4.44 2.91 0.58
C VAL A 65 3.85 1.52 0.41
N ILE A 66 2.56 1.39 0.68
CA ILE A 66 1.81 0.14 0.53
C ILE A 66 0.89 0.26 -0.68
N LEU A 67 1.14 -0.55 -1.71
CA LEU A 67 0.22 -0.78 -2.81
C LEU A 67 -0.47 -2.12 -2.61
N SER A 68 -1.79 -2.11 -2.41
CA SER A 68 -2.56 -3.34 -2.17
C SER A 68 -3.67 -3.53 -3.18
N SER A 69 -3.80 -4.77 -3.63
CA SER A 69 -4.93 -5.26 -4.42
C SER A 69 -5.57 -6.45 -3.71
N THR A 70 -6.91 -6.49 -3.67
CA THR A 70 -7.68 -7.63 -3.19
C THR A 70 -8.01 -8.62 -4.31
N ASN A 71 -7.55 -8.36 -5.53
CA ASN A 71 -7.73 -9.20 -6.71
C ASN A 71 -6.47 -9.09 -7.58
N ASN A 72 -6.59 -8.88 -8.90
CA ASN A 72 -5.45 -8.76 -9.79
C ASN A 72 -4.72 -7.41 -9.63
N THR A 73 -3.40 -7.42 -9.77
CA THR A 73 -2.57 -6.23 -10.00
C THR A 73 -2.02 -6.32 -11.42
N LEU A 74 -2.24 -5.29 -12.23
CA LEU A 74 -1.67 -5.17 -13.58
C LEU A 74 -0.74 -3.97 -13.62
N ARG A 75 0.52 -4.20 -14.00
CA ARG A 75 1.49 -3.14 -14.31
C ARG A 75 1.79 -3.18 -15.80
N ILE A 76 1.34 -2.16 -16.52
CA ILE A 76 1.49 -2.06 -17.98
C ILE A 76 2.41 -0.87 -18.25
N VAL A 77 3.53 -1.12 -18.94
CA VAL A 77 4.52 -0.10 -19.28
C VAL A 77 4.73 -0.14 -20.80
N ALA A 78 4.58 1.01 -21.46
CA ALA A 78 4.65 1.12 -22.92
C ALA A 78 6.09 1.31 -23.45
N ALA A 79 7.02 1.69 -22.58
CA ALA A 79 8.43 1.89 -22.88
C ALA A 79 9.26 1.07 -21.87
N ASP A 80 10.32 1.66 -21.31
CA ASP A 80 11.19 0.97 -20.36
C ASP A 80 10.67 1.04 -18.92
N GLU A 81 10.78 -0.06 -18.19
CA GLU A 81 10.62 -0.10 -16.74
C GLU A 81 11.97 -0.35 -16.08
N LYS A 82 12.33 0.50 -15.11
CA LYS A 82 13.48 0.29 -14.23
C LYS A 82 12.97 0.03 -12.81
N VAL A 83 13.41 -1.08 -12.23
CA VAL A 83 13.16 -1.43 -10.83
C VAL A 83 14.51 -1.47 -10.14
N ILE A 84 14.69 -0.62 -9.13
CA ILE A 84 15.94 -0.50 -8.37
C ILE A 84 15.58 -0.68 -6.90
N VAL A 85 16.27 -1.60 -6.23
CA VAL A 85 16.16 -1.86 -4.79
C VAL A 85 17.57 -1.72 -4.23
N GLU A 86 17.80 -0.67 -3.43
CA GLU A 86 19.12 -0.38 -2.84
C GLU A 86 19.40 -1.28 -1.62
N GLY A 87 18.35 -1.72 -0.92
CA GLY A 87 18.44 -2.72 0.15
C GLY A 87 18.15 -4.13 -0.36
N ASP A 88 17.62 -4.96 0.52
CA ASP A 88 17.21 -6.32 0.18
C ASP A 88 15.79 -6.32 -0.41
N GLY A 89 15.57 -7.16 -1.42
CA GLY A 89 14.27 -7.35 -2.05
C GLY A 89 13.76 -8.77 -1.85
N GLU A 90 12.54 -8.91 -1.35
CA GLU A 90 11.85 -10.20 -1.24
C GLU A 90 10.61 -10.22 -2.14
N VAL A 91 10.47 -11.30 -2.93
CA VAL A 91 9.30 -11.52 -3.78
C VAL A 91 8.79 -12.93 -3.56
N VAL A 92 7.56 -13.05 -3.06
CA VAL A 92 6.94 -14.35 -2.78
C VAL A 92 5.74 -14.58 -3.69
N TYR A 93 5.78 -15.70 -4.42
CA TYR A 93 4.65 -16.23 -5.17
C TYR A 93 4.17 -17.52 -4.50
N ASN A 94 2.99 -17.48 -3.88
CA ASN A 94 2.36 -18.68 -3.31
C ASN A 94 1.84 -19.66 -4.37
N GLY A 95 1.81 -19.24 -5.63
CA GLY A 95 1.45 -20.07 -6.79
C GLY A 95 2.57 -20.14 -7.82
N ASN A 96 2.21 -20.41 -9.07
CA ASN A 96 3.19 -20.52 -10.15
C ASN A 96 3.63 -19.14 -10.68
N LEU A 97 4.93 -18.93 -10.78
CA LEU A 97 5.51 -17.82 -11.53
C LEU A 97 5.80 -18.26 -12.97
N LYS A 98 5.30 -17.48 -13.94
CA LYS A 98 5.66 -17.63 -15.35
C LYS A 98 6.28 -16.33 -15.85
N MET A 99 7.59 -16.32 -16.00
CA MET A 99 8.33 -15.21 -16.62
C MET A 99 8.62 -15.56 -18.08
N ARG A 100 8.29 -14.64 -18.99
CA ARG A 100 8.61 -14.76 -20.41
C ARG A 100 9.48 -13.58 -20.81
N VAL A 101 10.62 -13.87 -21.41
CA VAL A 101 11.50 -12.90 -22.06
C VAL A 101 11.45 -13.22 -23.54
N ALA A 102 11.07 -12.26 -24.37
CA ALA A 102 10.88 -12.41 -25.81
C ALA A 102 11.36 -11.17 -26.55
#